data_AF-A0A9E5SYX0-F1
#
_entry.id   AF-A0A9E5SYX0-F1
#
_cell.length_a   1.000
_cell.length_b   1.000
_cell.length_c   1.000
_cell.angle_alpha   90.00
_cell.angle_beta   90.00
_cell.angle_gamma   90.00
#
_symmetry.space_group_name_H-M   'P 1'
#
loop_
_entity.id
_entity.type
_entity.pdbx_description
1 polymer ?
#
loop_
_entity_poly.entity_id
_entity_poly.type
_entity_poly.pdbx_seq_one_letter_code
_entity_poly.pdbx_strand_id
1 'polypeptide(L)' 'MAILVHLEDILKKRGMTSKELCSLIGITEANLSILRSGKAKGIRFNTVNKICH' A
#
# COMPACT_ATOMS: atom_id res chain seq x y z
N MET A 1 -10.83 -1.82 17.52
CA MET A 1 -10.02 -2.59 16.54
C MET A 1 -9.56 -1.64 15.46
N ALA A 2 -8.26 -1.36 15.36
CA ALA A 2 -7.70 -0.58 14.27
C ALA A 2 -7.21 -1.52 13.16
N ILE A 3 -7.28 -1.09 11.91
CA ILE A 3 -6.67 -1.80 10.78
C ILE A 3 -5.17 -1.49 10.80
N LEU A 4 -4.32 -2.51 10.88
CA LEU A 4 -2.87 -2.39 10.80
C LEU A 4 -2.39 -2.69 9.38
N VAL A 5 -1.48 -1.86 8.86
CA VAL A 5 -0.97 -1.97 7.49
C VAL A 5 0.51 -2.35 7.52
N HIS A 6 0.83 -3.61 7.20
CA HIS A 6 2.19 -4.16 7.21
C HIS A 6 2.90 -4.09 5.84
N LEU A 7 2.69 -3.00 5.12
CA LEU A 7 3.18 -2.91 3.74
C LEU A 7 4.71 -2.91 3.65
N GLU A 8 5.40 -2.30 4.61
CA GLU A 8 6.88 -2.23 4.62
C GLU A 8 7.52 -3.61 4.74
N ASP A 9 6.99 -4.47 5.62
CA ASP A 9 7.50 -5.83 5.80
C ASP A 9 7.35 -6.67 4.53
N ILE A 10 6.23 -6.52 3.83
CA ILE A 10 5.95 -7.24 2.58
C ILE A 10 6.83 -6.74 1.45
N LEU A 11 6.98 -5.42 1.30
CA LEU A 11 7.86 -4.82 0.29
C LEU A 11 9.31 -5.27 0.50
N LYS A 12 9.80 -5.26 1.75
CA LYS A 12 11.14 -5.74 2.09
C LYS A 12 11.31 -7.23 1.78
N LYS A 13 10.33 -8.07 2.14
CA LYS A 13 10.34 -9.52 1.82
C LYS A 13 10.34 -9.79 0.31
N ARG A 14 9.70 -8.92 -0.49
CA ARG A 14 9.64 -9.03 -1.95
C ARG A 14 10.80 -8.33 -2.67
N GLY A 15 11.69 -7.64 -1.94
CA GLY A 15 12.77 -6.84 -2.54
C GLY A 15 12.25 -5.70 -3.43
N MET A 16 11.03 -5.19 -3.16
CA MET A 16 10.34 -4.21 -3.99
C MET A 16 10.27 -2.86 -3.27
N THR A 17 10.40 -1.77 -4.03
CA THR A 17 10.24 -0.40 -3.53
C THR A 17 8.79 0.07 -3.58
N SER A 18 8.46 1.04 -2.73
CA SER A 18 7.15 1.71 -2.74
C SER A 18 6.82 2.34 -4.10
N LYS A 19 7.84 2.87 -4.78
CA LYS A 19 7.71 3.50 -6.09
C LYS A 19 7.32 2.49 -7.17
N GLU A 20 7.97 1.32 -7.18
CA GLU A 20 7.63 0.24 -8.10
C GLU A 20 6.19 -0.26 -7.87
N LEU A 21 5.79 -0.44 -6.60
CA LEU A 21 4.41 -0.81 -6.28
C LEU A 21 3.41 0.24 -6.79
N CYS A 22 3.69 1.52 -6.56
CA CYS A 22 2.86 2.62 -7.07
C CYS A 22 2.68 2.57 -8.60
N SER A 23 3.77 2.32 -9.33
CA SER A 23 3.73 2.14 -10.79
C SER A 23 2.92 0.91 -11.21
N LEU A 24 3.01 -0.20 -10.46
CA LEU A 24 2.29 -1.45 -10.77
C LEU A 24 0.77 -1.30 -10.62
N ILE A 25 0.32 -0.65 -9.55
CA ILE A 25 -1.12 -0.58 -9.20
C ILE A 25 -1.80 0.70 -9.72
N GLY A 26 -1.01 1.68 -10.19
CA GLY A 26 -1.49 2.94 -10.75
C GLY A 26 -1.95 3.94 -9.71
N ILE A 27 -1.21 4.09 -8.60
CA ILE A 27 -1.48 5.13 -7.58
C ILE A 27 -0.25 5.99 -7.33
N THR A 28 -0.47 7.18 -6.79
CA THR A 28 0.63 8.09 -6.40
C THR A 28 1.34 7.64 -5.13
N GLU A 29 2.60 8.01 -4.98
CA GLU A 29 3.36 7.78 -3.73
C GLU A 29 2.72 8.46 -2.52
N ALA A 30 2.07 9.62 -2.72
CA ALA A 30 1.33 10.32 -1.68
C ALA A 30 0.18 9.45 -1.11
N ASN A 31 -0.61 8.82 -1.98
CA ASN A 31 -1.70 7.93 -1.56
C ASN A 31 -1.16 6.69 -0.84
N LEU A 32 -0.06 6.10 -1.33
CA LEU A 32 0.59 4.98 -0.69
C LEU A 32 1.15 5.34 0.70
N SER A 33 1.69 6.55 0.86
CA SER A 33 2.20 7.06 2.14
C SER A 33 1.09 7.24 3.18
N ILE A 34 -0.07 7.76 2.77
CA ILE A 34 -1.25 7.87 3.65
C ILE A 34 -1.73 6.49 4.12
N LEU A 35 -1.75 5.50 3.21
CA LEU A 35 -2.10 4.12 3.56
C LEU A 35 -1.08 3.51 4.54
N ARG A 36 0.22 3.65 4.24
CA ARG A 36 1.32 3.12 5.05
C ARG A 36 1.38 3.73 6.46
N SER A 37 1.08 5.01 6.59
CA SER A 37 1.07 5.70 7.89
C SER A 37 -0.17 5.41 8.74
N GLY A 38 -1.12 4.61 8.25
CA GLY A 38 -2.38 4.33 8.95
C GLY A 38 -3.34 5.52 9.02
N LYS A 39 -3.04 6.63 8.34
CA LYS A 39 -3.86 7.85 8.32
C LYS A 39 -4.99 7.81 7.28
N ALA A 40 -5.09 6.71 6.53
CA ALA A 40 -6.15 6.52 5.54
C ALA A 40 -7.52 6.48 6.22
N LYS A 41 -8.44 7.34 5.77
CA LYS A 41 -9.84 7.35 6.23
C LYS A 41 -10.71 6.31 5.50
N GLY A 42 -10.21 5.76 4.40
CA GLY A 42 -10.88 4.74 3.60
C GLY A 42 -10.02 4.32 2.41
N ILE A 43 -10.30 3.14 1.86
CA ILE A 43 -9.64 2.59 0.68
C ILE A 43 -10.65 1.79 -0.14
N ARG A 44 -10.52 1.81 -1.47
CA ARG A 44 -11.33 0.97 -2.34
C ARG A 44 -10.81 -0.47 -2.27
N PHE A 45 -11.70 -1.45 -2.14
CA PHE A 45 -11.31 -2.87 -2.15
C PHE A 45 -10.54 -3.27 -3.41
N ASN A 46 -10.84 -2.68 -4.57
CA ASN A 46 -10.05 -2.92 -5.78
C ASN A 46 -8.58 -2.50 -5.62
N THR A 47 -8.29 -1.41 -4.91
CA THR A 47 -6.90 -0.99 -4.63
C THR A 47 -6.22 -1.96 -3.68
N VAL A 48 -6.91 -2.43 -2.63
CA VAL A 48 -6.38 -3.47 -1.73
C VAL A 48 -6.09 -4.74 -2.51
N ASN A 49 -7.00 -5.14 -3.40
CA ASN A 49 -6.84 -6.33 -4.23
C ASN A 49 -5.58 -6.23 -5.08
N LYS A 50 -5.36 -5.09 -5.77
CA LYS A 50 -4.14 -4.86 -6.56
C LYS A 50 -2.83 -4.89 -5.75
N ILE A 51 -2.87 -4.61 -4.44
CA ILE A 51 -1.70 -4.64 -3.56
C ILE A 51 -1.43 -6.07 -3.06
N CYS A 52 -2.49 -6.81 -2.74
CA CYS A 52 -2.41 -8.10 -2.06
C CYS A 52 -2.35 -9.31 -3.00
N HIS A 53 -3.11 -9.28 -4.10
CA HIS A 53 -3.16 -10.32 -5.13
C HIS A 53 -1.98 -10.19 -6.10
#